data_AF-S3TLY9-F1
#
_entry.id   AF-S3TLY9-F1
#
_cell.length_a   1.000
_cell.length_b   1.000
_cell.length_c   1.000
_cell.angle_alpha   90.00
_cell.angle_beta   90.00
_cell.angle_gamma   90.00
#
_symmetry.space_group_name_H-M   'P 1'
#
loop_
_entity.id
_entity.type
_entity.pdbx_description
1 polymer ?
#
loop_
_entity_poly.entity_id
_entity_poly.type
_entity_poly.pdbx_seq_one_letter_code
_entity_poly.pdbx_strand_id
1 'polypeptide(L)'
;MMQLRLGVVLVISALSLAGCGRFALNNHSLDYKKAQALEPLKFPENATVRPFTPLYPAPTVDPLAIQHAPTFENKTGNRYALPRPESMQTASNSTEATVTSLGRPQLVMDGNKNPLLKVEGPTATAWQYAFATASSLNYKVISQADHGYEATIKVNDQNYVLKLSAVGSSNTIALFKPDTTFADPAVATEVLTQIYQNWPA
;
A
#
# COMPACT_ATOMS: atom_id res chain seq x y z
N MET A 1 2.68 60.16 -28.69
CA MET A 1 2.02 59.49 -27.54
C MET A 1 1.12 58.29 -27.92
N MET A 2 0.66 58.13 -29.17
CA MET A 2 -0.27 57.06 -29.56
C MET A 2 0.41 55.71 -29.89
N GLN A 3 1.63 55.76 -30.45
CA GLN A 3 2.45 54.57 -30.77
C GLN A 3 2.87 53.77 -29.51
N LEU A 4 3.13 54.46 -28.40
CA LEU A 4 3.51 53.81 -27.13
C LEU A 4 2.33 53.04 -26.52
N ARG A 5 1.10 53.52 -26.73
CA ARG A 5 -0.12 52.89 -26.20
C ARG A 5 -0.49 51.62 -26.96
N LEU A 6 -0.30 51.59 -28.29
CA LEU A 6 -0.55 50.40 -29.09
C LEU A 6 0.47 49.28 -28.79
N GLY A 7 1.74 49.63 -28.59
CA GLY A 7 2.80 48.67 -28.25
C GLY A 7 2.58 48.00 -26.89
N VAL A 8 2.17 48.75 -25.87
CA VAL A 8 1.93 48.21 -24.52
C VAL A 8 0.74 47.23 -24.51
N VAL A 9 -0.34 47.53 -25.24
CA VAL A 9 -1.52 46.65 -25.30
C VAL A 9 -1.19 45.33 -26.04
N LEU A 10 -0.34 45.39 -27.07
CA LEU A 10 0.08 44.19 -27.81
C LEU A 10 0.98 43.28 -26.97
N VAL A 11 1.89 43.84 -26.17
CA VAL A 11 2.74 43.08 -25.24
C VAL A 11 1.90 42.42 -24.14
N ILE A 12 0.98 43.16 -23.51
CA ILE A 12 0.11 42.61 -22.45
C ILE A 12 -0.80 41.50 -23.00
N SER A 13 -1.30 41.65 -24.23
CA SER A 13 -2.14 40.62 -24.88
C SER A 13 -1.35 39.36 -25.28
N ALA A 14 -0.06 39.50 -25.62
CA ALA A 14 0.80 38.35 -25.88
C ALA A 14 1.15 37.60 -24.57
N LEU A 15 1.30 38.31 -23.46
CA LEU A 15 1.53 37.70 -22.14
C LEU A 15 0.28 36.99 -21.60
N SER A 16 -0.93 37.48 -21.91
CA SER A 16 -2.17 36.81 -21.48
C SER A 16 -2.49 35.52 -22.26
N LEU A 17 -1.96 35.36 -23.49
CA LEU A 17 -2.01 34.09 -24.23
C LEU A 17 -1.03 33.03 -23.71
N ALA A 18 0.02 33.44 -23.00
CA ALA A 18 0.90 32.53 -22.28
C ALA A 18 0.21 32.12 -20.97
N GLY A 19 -0.69 31.13 -21.04
CA GLY A 19 -1.40 30.60 -19.87
C GLY A 19 -0.48 30.22 -18.71
N CYS A 20 -1.03 30.10 -17.50
CA CYS A 20 -0.33 29.94 -16.22
C CYS A 20 0.73 28.81 -16.14
N GLY A 21 0.82 27.92 -17.14
CA GLY A 21 1.83 26.86 -17.22
C GLY A 21 3.07 27.18 -18.08
N ARG A 22 3.10 28.27 -18.85
CA ARG A 22 4.22 28.58 -19.77
C ARG A 22 5.37 29.35 -19.12
N PHE A 23 5.08 30.11 -18.06
CA PHE A 23 6.11 30.74 -17.26
C PHE A 23 6.62 29.71 -16.25
N ALA A 24 7.63 28.96 -16.66
CA ALA A 24 8.41 28.13 -15.75
C ALA A 24 9.25 29.03 -14.82
N LEU A 25 8.61 29.82 -13.95
CA LEU A 25 9.24 30.64 -12.93
C LEU A 25 10.19 29.79 -12.07
N ASN A 26 11.43 30.25 -11.88
CA ASN A 26 12.37 29.58 -10.99
C ASN A 26 11.82 29.65 -9.55
N ASN A 27 11.79 28.51 -8.87
CA ASN A 27 11.35 28.41 -7.47
C ASN A 27 12.49 28.02 -6.52
N HIS A 28 13.74 28.09 -6.99
CA HIS A 28 14.96 27.79 -6.22
C HIS A 28 15.05 26.37 -5.66
N SER A 29 14.14 25.47 -6.06
CA SER A 29 14.07 24.10 -5.55
C SER A 29 15.29 23.23 -5.90
N LEU A 30 16.14 23.65 -6.84
CA LEU A 30 17.37 22.95 -7.23
C LEU A 30 18.64 23.55 -6.61
N ASP A 31 18.54 24.64 -5.84
CA ASP A 31 19.73 25.34 -5.32
C ASP A 31 20.51 24.51 -4.30
N TYR A 32 19.89 23.50 -3.67
CA TYR A 32 20.59 22.55 -2.80
C TYR A 32 21.73 21.81 -3.52
N LYS A 33 21.66 21.65 -4.85
CA LYS A 33 22.74 21.03 -5.64
C LYS A 33 24.01 21.89 -5.70
N LYS A 34 23.90 23.19 -5.41
CA LYS A 34 25.01 24.14 -5.36
C LYS A 34 25.54 24.35 -3.94
N ALA A 35 24.94 23.69 -2.95
CA ALA A 35 25.38 23.81 -1.57
C ALA A 35 26.79 23.25 -1.41
N GLN A 36 27.63 23.98 -0.66
CA GLN A 36 28.99 23.55 -0.40
C GLN A 36 29.00 22.38 0.60
N ALA A 37 29.81 21.36 0.32
CA ALA A 37 30.08 20.30 1.27
C ALA A 37 30.82 20.86 2.49
N LEU A 38 30.36 20.52 3.69
CA LEU A 38 30.96 20.95 4.95
C LEU A 38 32.00 19.93 5.40
N GLU A 39 33.24 20.39 5.57
CA GLU A 39 34.31 19.59 6.15
C GLU A 39 34.04 19.31 7.64
N PRO A 40 34.48 18.14 8.16
CA PRO A 40 34.42 17.87 9.60
C PRO A 40 35.14 18.93 10.42
N LEU A 41 34.62 19.20 11.63
CA LEU A 41 35.21 20.14 12.56
C LEU A 41 36.63 19.68 12.95
N LYS A 42 37.63 20.54 12.71
CA LYS A 42 39.03 20.31 13.07
C LYS A 42 39.32 20.93 14.44
N PHE A 43 39.96 20.16 15.31
CA PHE A 43 40.39 20.62 16.63
C PHE A 43 41.87 21.00 16.64
N PRO A 44 42.28 22.01 17.42
CA PRO A 44 43.68 22.33 17.60
C PRO A 44 44.40 21.23 18.37
N GLU A 45 45.71 21.13 18.16
CA GLU A 45 46.55 20.16 18.87
C GLU A 45 46.46 20.37 20.39
N ASN A 46 46.36 19.27 21.14
CA ASN A 46 46.19 19.25 22.61
C ASN A 46 44.86 19.80 23.16
N ALA A 47 43.83 20.02 22.33
CA ALA A 47 42.51 20.38 22.82
C ALA A 47 41.79 19.18 23.45
N THR A 48 41.35 19.33 24.70
CA THR A 48 40.46 18.35 25.34
C THR A 48 39.02 18.69 24.98
N VAL A 49 38.39 17.87 24.13
CA VAL A 49 37.00 18.05 23.71
C VAL A 49 36.14 16.87 24.14
N ARG A 50 34.88 17.17 24.49
CA ARG A 50 33.89 16.12 24.77
C ARG A 50 33.58 15.39 23.46
N PRO A 51 33.53 14.06 23.45
CA PRO A 51 33.03 13.32 22.30
C PRO A 51 31.62 13.80 21.93
N PHE A 52 31.39 14.06 20.65
CA PHE A 52 30.07 14.41 20.13
C PHE A 52 29.76 13.49 18.95
N THR A 53 28.53 12.99 18.93
CA THR A 53 27.99 12.21 17.82
C THR A 53 26.92 13.08 17.17
N PRO A 54 26.97 13.32 15.85
CA PRO A 54 25.93 14.07 15.18
C PRO A 54 24.61 13.31 15.31
N LEU A 55 23.52 14.04 15.60
CA LEU A 55 22.17 13.46 15.64
C LEU A 55 21.75 12.93 14.26
N TYR A 56 22.28 13.55 13.20
CA TYR A 56 22.05 13.18 11.81
C TYR A 56 23.39 13.10 11.06
N PRO A 57 24.08 11.94 11.08
CA PRO A 57 25.29 11.78 10.29
C PRO A 57 24.96 11.84 8.81
N ALA A 58 25.63 12.71 8.06
CA ALA A 58 25.52 12.74 6.61
C ALA A 58 26.22 11.50 6.03
N PRO A 59 25.56 10.72 5.16
CA PRO A 59 26.20 9.57 4.55
C PRO A 59 27.28 10.02 3.55
N THR A 60 28.38 9.26 3.49
CA THR A 60 29.38 9.43 2.42
C THR A 60 28.79 8.87 1.13
N VAL A 61 28.67 9.70 0.10
CA VAL A 61 28.13 9.30 -1.22
C VAL A 61 29.28 9.12 -2.19
N ASP A 62 29.28 8.00 -2.92
CA ASP A 62 30.23 7.76 -4.01
C ASP A 62 30.02 8.79 -5.14
N PRO A 63 31.08 9.48 -5.62
CA PRO A 63 30.99 10.36 -6.78
C PRO A 63 30.35 9.71 -8.02
N LEU A 64 30.52 8.41 -8.24
CA LEU A 64 29.87 7.68 -9.34
C LEU A 64 28.35 7.58 -9.15
N ALA A 65 27.87 7.44 -7.91
CA ALA A 65 26.44 7.42 -7.61
C ALA A 65 25.77 8.77 -7.92
N ILE A 66 26.49 9.88 -7.78
CA ILE A 66 26.01 11.22 -8.14
C ILE A 66 25.87 11.35 -9.67
N GLN A 67 26.83 10.80 -10.44
CA GLN A 67 26.79 10.84 -11.90
C GLN A 67 25.63 10.02 -12.48
N HIS A 68 25.28 8.90 -11.84
CA HIS A 68 24.18 8.02 -12.27
C HIS A 68 22.85 8.34 -11.60
N ALA A 69 22.76 9.41 -10.82
CA ALA A 69 21.53 9.78 -10.13
C ALA A 69 20.42 10.17 -11.13
N PRO A 70 19.16 9.76 -10.89
CA PRO A 70 18.05 10.18 -11.72
C PRO A 70 17.87 11.71 -11.68
N THR A 71 17.65 12.30 -12.85
CA THR A 71 17.46 13.74 -12.98
C THR A 71 15.99 14.09 -12.86
N PHE A 72 15.61 14.71 -11.74
CA PHE A 72 14.24 15.18 -11.47
C PHE A 72 14.12 16.69 -11.72
N GLU A 73 14.30 17.10 -12.97
CA GLU A 73 14.20 18.50 -13.38
C GLU A 73 13.10 18.67 -14.44
N ASN A 74 12.49 19.85 -14.48
CA ASN A 74 11.57 20.16 -15.57
C ASN A 74 12.31 20.34 -16.90
N LYS A 75 11.56 20.47 -18.01
CA LYS A 75 12.11 20.66 -19.36
C LYS A 75 13.09 21.84 -19.50
N THR A 76 12.98 22.85 -18.64
CA THR A 76 13.84 24.04 -18.65
C THR A 76 14.97 23.99 -17.61
N GLY A 77 15.13 22.89 -16.86
CA GLY A 77 16.23 22.67 -15.92
C GLY A 77 16.25 23.60 -14.69
N ASN A 78 15.14 24.26 -14.36
CA ASN A 78 15.13 25.34 -13.38
C ASN A 78 14.22 25.09 -12.15
N ARG A 79 13.62 23.91 -12.06
CA ARG A 79 12.86 23.45 -10.89
C ARG A 79 12.88 21.94 -10.80
N TYR A 80 12.74 21.45 -9.58
CA TYR A 80 12.48 20.06 -9.30
C TYR A 80 11.12 19.64 -9.88
N ALA A 81 11.11 18.51 -10.59
CA ALA A 81 9.90 17.95 -11.18
C ALA A 81 9.86 16.44 -10.97
N LEU A 82 8.97 16.00 -10.09
CA LEU A 82 8.62 14.59 -9.98
C LEU A 82 7.83 14.14 -11.22
N PRO A 83 8.03 12.90 -11.69
CA PRO A 83 7.13 12.32 -12.65
C PRO A 83 5.72 12.36 -12.07
N ARG A 84 4.75 12.72 -12.91
CA ARG A 84 3.34 12.64 -12.51
C ARG A 84 3.06 11.18 -12.15
N PRO A 85 2.33 10.90 -11.05
CA PRO A 85 1.88 9.56 -10.77
C PRO A 85 1.24 8.97 -12.02
N GLU A 86 1.45 7.68 -12.25
CA GLU A 86 0.69 7.00 -13.28
C GLU A 86 -0.79 7.26 -13.03
N SER A 87 -1.55 7.49 -14.10
CA SER A 87 -2.99 7.48 -13.98
C SER A 87 -3.34 6.21 -13.24
N MET A 88 -4.17 6.30 -12.20
CA MET A 88 -4.80 5.10 -11.66
C MET A 88 -5.24 4.33 -12.88
N GLN A 89 -4.74 3.09 -13.04
CA GLN A 89 -5.48 2.16 -13.86
C GLN A 89 -6.89 2.35 -13.36
N THR A 90 -7.82 2.66 -14.27
CA THR A 90 -9.16 2.23 -14.03
C THR A 90 -8.93 0.76 -13.75
N ALA A 91 -8.84 0.39 -12.45
CA ALA A 91 -9.40 -0.84 -11.99
C ALA A 91 -10.64 -0.85 -12.82
N SER A 92 -10.75 -1.84 -13.71
CA SER A 92 -12.08 -2.19 -14.13
C SER A 92 -12.81 -2.17 -12.82
N ASN A 93 -13.65 -1.16 -12.62
CA ASN A 93 -14.84 -1.38 -11.88
C ASN A 93 -15.39 -2.54 -12.72
N SER A 94 -15.01 -3.78 -12.36
CA SER A 94 -15.98 -4.60 -11.71
C SER A 94 -16.76 -3.63 -10.82
N THR A 95 -17.74 -2.95 -11.44
CA THR A 95 -19.11 -3.11 -11.06
C THR A 95 -19.10 -4.44 -10.34
N GLU A 96 -19.19 -4.41 -9.02
CA GLU A 96 -19.51 -5.58 -8.22
C GLU A 96 -20.76 -6.12 -8.91
N ALA A 97 -20.54 -6.90 -9.96
CA ALA A 97 -21.52 -7.73 -10.56
C ALA A 97 -21.76 -8.61 -9.37
N THR A 98 -22.94 -8.47 -8.76
CA THR A 98 -23.42 -9.40 -7.77
C THR A 98 -23.19 -10.76 -8.38
N VAL A 99 -22.07 -11.40 -8.02
CA VAL A 99 -21.69 -12.68 -8.61
C VAL A 99 -22.69 -13.61 -7.99
N THR A 100 -23.72 -13.96 -8.75
CA THR A 100 -24.83 -14.78 -8.27
C THR A 100 -24.41 -16.23 -8.08
N SER A 101 -23.32 -16.64 -8.73
CA SER A 101 -22.66 -17.92 -8.54
C SER A 101 -21.49 -17.82 -7.55
N LEU A 102 -21.35 -18.85 -6.71
CA LEU A 102 -20.22 -18.97 -5.81
C LEU A 102 -18.98 -19.41 -6.60
N GLY A 103 -17.89 -18.65 -6.50
CA GLY A 103 -16.61 -19.00 -7.09
C GLY A 103 -15.84 -20.03 -6.26
N ARG A 104 -14.82 -20.63 -6.86
CA ARG A 104 -13.90 -21.52 -6.14
C ARG A 104 -12.98 -20.69 -5.22
N PRO A 105 -12.77 -21.10 -3.96
CA PRO A 105 -11.88 -20.41 -3.04
C PRO A 105 -10.44 -20.35 -3.55
N GLN A 106 -9.68 -19.37 -3.07
CA GLN A 106 -8.24 -19.22 -3.31
C GLN A 106 -7.52 -18.97 -1.99
N LEU A 107 -6.42 -19.69 -1.76
CA LEU A 107 -5.56 -19.43 -0.62
C LEU A 107 -4.70 -18.19 -0.91
N VAL A 108 -4.77 -17.17 -0.06
CA VAL A 108 -4.02 -15.92 -0.17
C VAL A 108 -3.37 -15.57 1.17
N MET A 109 -2.48 -14.58 1.18
CA MET A 109 -1.89 -14.06 2.42
C MET A 109 -2.17 -12.56 2.53
N ASP A 110 -2.36 -12.07 3.76
CA ASP A 110 -2.45 -10.63 4.04
C ASP A 110 -1.06 -9.95 4.06
N GLY A 111 -1.04 -8.63 4.30
CA GLY A 111 0.21 -7.86 4.41
C GLY A 111 1.12 -8.27 5.57
N ASN A 112 0.58 -8.97 6.57
CA ASN A 112 1.30 -9.50 7.74
C ASN A 112 1.63 -10.99 7.60
N LYS A 113 1.40 -11.59 6.42
CA LYS A 113 1.61 -13.02 6.09
C LYS A 113 0.68 -13.99 6.83
N ASN A 114 -0.47 -13.53 7.30
CA ASN A 114 -1.52 -14.43 7.79
C ASN A 114 -2.22 -15.10 6.60
N PRO A 115 -2.42 -16.42 6.63
CA PRO A 115 -3.15 -17.12 5.58
C PRO A 115 -4.64 -16.80 5.65
N LEU A 116 -5.24 -16.59 4.48
CA LEU A 116 -6.65 -16.30 4.28
C LEU A 116 -7.20 -17.16 3.15
N LEU A 117 -8.49 -17.44 3.19
CA LEU A 117 -9.21 -18.07 2.09
C LEU A 117 -10.15 -17.05 1.45
N LYS A 118 -9.85 -16.65 0.21
CA LYS A 118 -10.64 -15.69 -0.55
C LYS A 118 -11.70 -16.41 -1.39
N VAL A 119 -12.94 -15.96 -1.36
CA VAL A 119 -14.08 -16.54 -2.09
C VAL A 119 -14.92 -15.43 -2.72
N GLU A 120 -15.10 -15.46 -4.04
CA GLU A 120 -16.01 -14.57 -4.74
C GLU A 120 -17.43 -15.14 -4.74
N GLY A 121 -18.46 -14.34 -4.49
CA GLY A 121 -19.87 -14.75 -4.53
C GLY A 121 -20.71 -14.22 -3.36
N PRO A 122 -21.96 -14.72 -3.23
CA PRO A 122 -22.87 -14.28 -2.17
C PRO A 122 -22.36 -14.72 -0.80
N THR A 123 -22.22 -13.77 0.13
CA THR A 123 -21.61 -13.98 1.45
C THR A 123 -22.27 -15.10 2.26
N ALA A 124 -23.61 -15.16 2.27
CA ALA A 124 -24.34 -16.19 3.00
C ALA A 124 -24.03 -17.60 2.47
N THR A 125 -23.96 -17.76 1.13
CA THR A 125 -23.62 -19.04 0.50
C THR A 125 -22.16 -19.40 0.74
N ALA A 126 -21.24 -18.43 0.64
CA ALA A 126 -19.83 -18.64 0.95
C ALA A 126 -19.63 -19.11 2.40
N TRP A 127 -20.33 -18.50 3.36
CA TRP A 127 -20.30 -18.93 4.75
C TRP A 127 -20.89 -20.33 4.94
N GLN A 128 -22.04 -20.60 4.33
CA GLN A 128 -22.69 -21.91 4.42
C GLN A 128 -21.74 -23.01 3.93
N TYR A 129 -21.02 -22.80 2.82
CA TYR A 129 -20.09 -23.77 2.27
C TYR A 129 -18.84 -23.91 3.13
N ALA A 130 -18.27 -22.80 3.61
CA ALA A 130 -17.12 -22.82 4.50
C ALA A 130 -17.44 -23.52 5.84
N PHE A 131 -18.60 -23.26 6.41
CA PHE A 131 -19.03 -23.88 7.64
C PHE A 131 -19.39 -25.36 7.46
N ALA A 132 -20.11 -25.72 6.38
CA ALA A 132 -20.43 -27.10 6.08
C ALA A 132 -19.19 -27.96 5.85
N THR A 133 -18.19 -27.41 5.15
CA THR A 133 -16.89 -28.09 4.96
C THR A 133 -16.11 -28.19 6.27
N ALA A 134 -16.00 -27.11 7.04
CA ALA A 134 -15.36 -27.17 8.36
C ALA A 134 -16.04 -28.19 9.29
N SER A 135 -17.36 -28.35 9.19
CA SER A 135 -18.15 -29.30 9.99
C SER A 135 -18.11 -30.74 9.47
N SER A 136 -17.83 -30.95 8.18
CA SER A 136 -17.67 -32.29 7.59
C SER A 136 -16.27 -32.85 7.79
N LEU A 137 -15.29 -31.97 8.00
CA LEU A 137 -13.97 -32.34 8.50
C LEU A 137 -14.09 -32.84 9.95
N ASN A 138 -13.09 -33.58 10.44
CA ASN A 138 -13.05 -34.12 11.80
C ASN A 138 -12.91 -33.04 12.90
N TYR A 139 -13.29 -31.80 12.64
CA TYR A 139 -13.29 -30.71 13.62
C TYR A 139 -14.58 -30.72 14.43
N LYS A 140 -14.43 -30.64 15.75
CA LYS A 140 -15.60 -30.50 16.64
C LYS A 140 -16.06 -29.05 16.64
N VAL A 141 -17.25 -28.78 16.14
CA VAL A 141 -17.90 -27.47 16.27
C VAL A 141 -18.39 -27.28 17.71
N ILE A 142 -17.95 -26.20 18.35
CA ILE A 142 -18.29 -25.85 19.74
C ILE A 142 -19.49 -24.91 19.77
N SER A 143 -19.48 -23.90 18.89
CA SER A 143 -20.55 -22.93 18.76
C SER A 143 -20.56 -22.33 17.37
N GLN A 144 -21.72 -21.82 16.97
CA GLN A 144 -21.91 -20.99 15.79
C GLN A 144 -22.61 -19.71 16.24
N ALA A 145 -22.25 -18.57 15.65
CA ALA A 145 -22.94 -17.32 15.95
C ALA A 145 -24.37 -17.34 15.37
N ASP A 146 -25.37 -16.97 16.17
CA ASP A 146 -26.77 -16.84 15.71
C ASP A 146 -26.92 -15.76 14.63
N HIS A 147 -26.10 -14.72 14.74
CA HIS A 147 -25.99 -13.62 13.78
C HIS A 147 -24.52 -13.35 13.48
N GLY A 148 -24.15 -13.41 12.20
CA GLY A 148 -22.78 -13.23 11.72
C GLY A 148 -22.23 -14.46 11.03
N TYR A 149 -20.98 -14.37 10.58
CA TYR A 149 -20.30 -15.42 9.83
C TYR A 149 -19.10 -15.93 10.63
N GLU A 150 -19.40 -16.44 11.82
CA GLU A 150 -18.41 -16.88 12.80
C GLU A 150 -18.81 -18.22 13.44
N ALA A 151 -17.84 -19.10 13.64
CA ALA A 151 -18.02 -20.38 14.32
C ALA A 151 -16.76 -20.74 15.12
N THR A 152 -16.95 -21.28 16.32
CA THR A 152 -15.86 -21.81 17.13
C THR A 152 -15.70 -23.30 16.84
N ILE A 153 -14.51 -23.69 16.42
CA ILE A 153 -14.12 -25.08 16.13
C ILE A 153 -12.97 -25.50 17.03
N LYS A 154 -12.88 -26.81 17.31
CA LYS A 154 -11.77 -27.40 18.05
C LYS A 154 -10.80 -28.07 17.09
N VAL A 155 -9.54 -27.65 17.12
CA VAL A 155 -8.42 -28.18 16.32
C VAL A 155 -7.30 -28.58 17.28
N ASN A 156 -6.87 -29.85 17.28
CA ASN A 156 -5.77 -30.36 18.11
C ASN A 156 -5.86 -29.92 19.59
N ASP A 157 -7.03 -30.10 20.19
CA ASP A 157 -7.37 -29.71 21.56
C ASP A 157 -7.48 -28.21 21.89
N GLN A 158 -7.25 -27.34 20.92
CA GLN A 158 -7.40 -25.89 21.08
C GLN A 158 -8.65 -25.37 20.35
N ASN A 159 -9.29 -24.35 20.94
CA ASN A 159 -10.43 -23.70 20.34
C ASN A 159 -9.96 -22.58 19.42
N TYR A 160 -10.53 -22.51 18.22
CA TYR A 160 -10.29 -21.46 17.25
C TYR A 160 -11.62 -20.94 16.72
N VAL A 161 -11.64 -19.69 16.28
CA VAL A 161 -12.80 -19.03 15.68
C VAL A 161 -12.55 -18.90 14.19
N LEU A 162 -13.33 -19.63 13.39
CA LEU A 162 -13.40 -19.44 11.95
C LEU A 162 -14.34 -18.27 11.67
N LYS A 163 -13.85 -17.25 10.98
CA LYS A 163 -14.61 -16.02 10.72
C LYS A 163 -14.51 -15.63 9.26
N LEU A 164 -15.65 -15.27 8.68
CA LEU A 164 -15.75 -14.71 7.34
C LEU A 164 -16.00 -13.20 7.42
N SER A 165 -15.23 -12.43 6.65
CA SER A 165 -15.40 -11.00 6.44
C SER A 165 -15.68 -10.72 4.97
N ALA A 166 -16.74 -9.94 4.71
CA ALA A 166 -17.20 -9.63 3.35
C ALA A 166 -16.86 -8.19 2.95
N VAL A 167 -16.40 -8.01 1.72
CA VAL A 167 -16.19 -6.72 1.06
C VAL A 167 -16.79 -6.85 -0.35
N GLY A 168 -18.02 -6.35 -0.52
CA GLY A 168 -18.76 -6.54 -1.77
C GLY A 168 -19.08 -8.01 -2.04
N SER A 169 -18.73 -8.49 -3.24
CA SER A 169 -18.80 -9.92 -3.60
C SER A 169 -17.58 -10.73 -3.16
N SER A 170 -16.53 -10.08 -2.64
CA SER A 170 -15.29 -10.75 -2.21
C SER A 170 -15.36 -11.04 -0.72
N ASN A 171 -15.32 -12.32 -0.37
CA ASN A 171 -15.36 -12.82 0.99
C ASN A 171 -13.98 -13.36 1.37
N THR A 172 -13.57 -13.13 2.61
CA THR A 172 -12.32 -13.65 3.16
C THR A 172 -12.61 -14.43 4.43
N ILE A 173 -12.10 -15.65 4.51
CA ILE A 173 -12.23 -16.51 5.68
C ILE A 173 -10.87 -16.61 6.34
N ALA A 174 -10.84 -16.41 7.64
CA ALA A 174 -9.63 -16.47 8.45
C ALA A 174 -9.88 -17.27 9.73
N LEU A 175 -8.78 -17.78 10.29
CA LEU A 175 -8.79 -18.51 11.55
C LEU A 175 -8.18 -17.64 12.66
N PHE A 176 -8.95 -17.42 13.72
CA PHE A 176 -8.57 -16.64 14.89
C PHE A 176 -8.49 -17.53 16.13
N LYS A 177 -7.77 -17.07 17.13
CA LYS A 177 -7.89 -17.56 18.51
C LYS A 177 -9.14 -16.94 19.16
N PRO A 178 -9.62 -17.48 20.30
CA PRO A 178 -10.77 -16.94 21.00
C PRO A 178 -10.59 -15.50 21.52
N ASP A 179 -9.34 -15.04 21.64
CA ASP A 179 -8.96 -13.67 22.01
C ASP A 179 -8.96 -12.69 20.81
N THR A 180 -9.48 -13.11 19.65
CA THR A 180 -9.56 -12.35 18.39
C THR A 180 -8.23 -12.10 17.67
N THR A 181 -7.12 -12.64 18.17
CA THR A 181 -5.84 -12.62 17.43
C THR A 181 -5.80 -13.71 16.36
N PHE A 182 -5.00 -13.53 15.31
CA PHE A 182 -4.84 -14.57 14.28
C PHE A 182 -4.27 -15.86 14.90
N ALA A 183 -4.74 -17.00 14.40
CA ALA A 183 -4.16 -18.29 14.75
C ALA A 183 -2.71 -18.39 14.24
N ASP A 184 -1.97 -19.38 14.76
CA ASP A 184 -0.63 -19.66 14.25
C ASP A 184 -0.69 -19.93 12.72
N PRO A 185 0.19 -19.32 11.90
CA PRO A 185 0.13 -19.45 10.45
C PRO A 185 0.16 -20.89 9.95
N ALA A 186 0.85 -21.82 10.63
CA ALA A 186 0.88 -23.22 10.23
C ALA A 186 -0.48 -23.89 10.43
N VAL A 187 -1.09 -23.68 11.60
CA VAL A 187 -2.42 -24.21 11.94
C VAL A 187 -3.49 -23.61 11.03
N ALA A 188 -3.46 -22.30 10.82
CA ALA A 188 -4.40 -21.61 9.94
C ALA A 188 -4.26 -22.09 8.48
N THR A 189 -3.03 -22.27 7.99
CA THR A 189 -2.79 -22.80 6.63
C THR A 189 -3.34 -24.22 6.49
N GLU A 190 -3.12 -25.09 7.48
CA GLU A 190 -3.64 -26.46 7.47
C GLU A 190 -5.18 -26.46 7.38
N VAL A 191 -5.86 -25.77 8.30
CA VAL A 191 -7.32 -25.72 8.36
C VAL A 191 -7.91 -25.13 7.08
N LEU A 192 -7.39 -24.00 6.61
CA LEU A 192 -7.90 -23.33 5.41
C LEU A 192 -7.63 -24.14 4.14
N THR A 193 -6.51 -24.86 4.08
CA THR A 193 -6.20 -25.77 2.96
C THR A 193 -7.16 -26.95 2.93
N GLN A 194 -7.52 -27.52 4.08
CA GLN A 194 -8.51 -28.60 4.13
C GLN A 194 -9.89 -28.13 3.69
N ILE A 195 -10.31 -26.92 4.11
CA ILE A 195 -11.56 -26.30 3.64
C ILE A 195 -11.51 -26.08 2.11
N TYR A 196 -10.39 -25.56 1.59
CA TYR A 196 -10.18 -25.38 0.15
C TYR A 196 -10.27 -26.70 -0.64
N GLN A 197 -9.63 -27.76 -0.15
CA GLN A 197 -9.60 -29.07 -0.81
C GLN A 197 -10.94 -29.77 -0.83
N ASN A 198 -11.76 -29.54 0.21
CA ASN A 198 -13.09 -30.15 0.35
C ASN A 198 -14.21 -29.21 -0.07
N TRP A 199 -13.89 -28.11 -0.76
CA TRP A 199 -14.88 -27.14 -1.20
C TRP A 199 -15.90 -27.79 -2.16
N PRO A 200 -17.22 -27.59 -1.95
CA PRO A 200 -18.23 -28.15 -2.84
C PRO A 200 -18.04 -27.62 -4.27
N ALA A 201 -18.16 -28.52 -5.25
CA ALA A 201 -18.00 -28.22 -6.68
C ALA A 201 -19.11 -27.31 -7.22
#